data_AF-A0A3L7WY88-F1
#
_entry.id   AF-A0A3L7WY88-F1
#
_cell.length_a   1.000
_cell.length_b   1.000
_cell.length_c   1.000
_cell.angle_alpha   90.00
_cell.angle_beta   90.00
_cell.angle_gamma   90.00
#
_symmetry.space_group_name_H-M   'P 1'
#
loop_
_entity.id
_entity.type
_entity.pdbx_description
1 polymer ?
#
loop_
_entity_poly.entity_id
_entity_poly.type
_entity_poly.pdbx_seq_one_letter_code
_entity_poly.pdbx_strand_id
1 'polypeptide(L)' 'MKTIGISLLVGVAGYAVGVLLGMVAVNLLSANQHDKAVEAAMTGFCFVGPGLAILAIVVFVFARTIR' A
#
# COMPACT_ATOMS: atom_id res chain seq x y z
N MET A 1 6.70 -3.99 -23.07
CA MET A 1 5.70 -4.76 -22.30
C MET A 1 6.22 -5.31 -20.98
N LYS A 2 7.43 -5.91 -20.92
CA LYS A 2 8.00 -6.49 -19.67
C LYS A 2 8.05 -5.51 -18.48
N THR A 3 8.47 -4.26 -18.72
CA THR A 3 8.54 -3.24 -17.65
C THR A 3 7.17 -2.95 -17.04
N ILE A 4 6.14 -2.82 -17.87
CA ILE A 4 4.76 -2.55 -17.43
C ILE A 4 4.23 -3.73 -16.61
N GLY A 5 4.48 -4.96 -17.06
CA GLY A 5 4.10 -6.16 -16.31
C GLY A 5 4.74 -6.22 -14.93
N ILE A 6 6.05 -5.97 -14.84
CA ILE A 6 6.77 -6.00 -13.56
C ILE A 6 6.32 -4.84 -12.66
N SER A 7 6.11 -3.63 -13.20
CA SER A 7 5.63 -2.50 -12.39
C SER A 7 4.26 -2.78 -11.80
N LEU A 8 3.35 -3.42 -12.55
CA LEU A 8 2.04 -3.82 -12.02
C LEU A 8 2.16 -4.86 -10.91
N LEU A 9 3.02 -5.87 -11.06
CA LEU A 9 3.26 -6.86 -10.01
C LEU A 9 3.83 -6.22 -8.74
N VAL A 10 4.77 -5.29 -8.90
CA VAL A 10 5.34 -4.51 -7.78
C VAL A 10 4.28 -3.62 -7.14
N GLY A 11 3.38 -3.03 -7.93
CA GLY A 11 2.23 -2.27 -7.43
C GLY A 11 1.27 -3.13 -6.61
N VAL A 12 0.96 -4.35 -7.07
CA VAL A 12 0.14 -5.31 -6.31
C VAL A 12 0.82 -5.72 -5.00
N ALA A 13 2.13 -5.97 -5.03
CA ALA A 13 2.88 -6.25 -3.81
C ALA A 13 2.88 -5.04 -2.85
N GLY A 14 3.10 -3.83 -3.37
CA GLY A 14 3.03 -2.58 -2.61
C GLY A 14 1.65 -2.34 -2.00
N TYR A 15 0.58 -2.67 -2.74
CA TYR A 15 -0.79 -2.62 -2.23
C TYR A 15 -0.97 -3.55 -1.03
N ALA A 16 -0.61 -4.83 -1.17
CA ALA A 16 -0.75 -5.80 -0.10
C ALA A 16 0.01 -5.40 1.17
N VAL A 17 1.25 -4.92 1.00
CA VAL A 17 2.05 -4.38 2.11
C VAL A 17 1.37 -3.14 2.72
N GLY A 18 0.84 -2.24 1.91
CA GLY A 18 0.14 -1.04 2.38
C GLY A 18 -1.13 -1.33 3.15
N VAL A 19 -1.92 -2.32 2.74
CA VAL A 19 -3.09 -2.76 3.50
C VAL A 19 -2.68 -3.22 4.89
N LEU A 20 -1.68 -4.10 4.97
CA LEU A 20 -1.19 -4.62 6.25
C LEU A 20 -0.61 -3.52 7.14
N LEU A 21 0.22 -2.64 6.59
CA LEU A 21 0.79 -1.52 7.34
C LEU A 21 -0.29 -0.55 7.83
N GLY A 22 -1.30 -0.25 7.02
CA GLY A 22 -2.43 0.60 7.42
C GLY A 22 -3.24 -0.02 8.55
N MET A 23 -3.52 -1.33 8.46
CA MET A 23 -4.22 -2.04 9.53
C MET A 23 -3.40 -2.07 10.83
N VAL A 24 -2.09 -2.34 10.76
CA VAL A 24 -1.20 -2.32 11.93
C VAL A 24 -1.13 -0.92 12.54
N ALA A 25 -0.98 0.11 11.71
CA ALA A 25 -0.93 1.50 12.18
C ALA A 25 -2.21 1.90 12.93
N VAL A 26 -3.39 1.59 12.40
CA VAL A 26 -4.66 1.87 13.08
C VAL A 26 -4.74 1.09 14.40
N ASN A 27 -4.39 -0.19 14.41
CA ASN A 27 -4.45 -0.98 15.64
C ASN A 27 -3.54 -0.45 16.75
N LEU A 28 -2.37 0.07 16.40
CA LEU A 28 -1.39 0.62 17.36
C LEU A 28 -1.70 2.07 17.78
N LEU A 29 -2.17 2.90 16.86
CA LEU A 29 -2.20 4.36 17.05
C LEU A 29 -3.61 4.93 17.23
N SER A 30 -4.66 4.25 16.75
CA SER A 30 -6.02 4.78 16.84
C SER A 30 -6.58 4.65 18.26
N ALA A 31 -7.20 5.72 18.75
CA ALA A 31 -7.91 5.74 20.03
C ALA A 31 -9.35 5.21 19.92
N ASN A 32 -9.85 4.96 18.71
CA ASN A 32 -11.20 4.47 18.48
C ASN A 32 -11.43 3.11 19.16
N GLN A 33 -12.45 3.03 20.03
CA GLN A 33 -12.82 1.82 20.77
C GLN A 33 -14.08 1.13 20.24
N HIS A 34 -14.88 1.82 19.40
CA HIS A 34 -16.16 1.29 18.93
C HIS A 34 -15.98 0.53 17.61
N ASP A 35 -15.30 1.13 16.63
CA ASP A 35 -15.25 0.61 15.25
C ASP A 35 -13.83 0.43 14.71
N LYS A 36 -12.88 0.12 15.59
CA LYS A 36 -11.45 0.05 15.25
C LYS A 36 -11.13 -0.93 14.13
N ALA A 37 -11.84 -2.06 14.09
CA ALA A 37 -11.65 -3.09 13.06
C ALA A 37 -12.07 -2.60 11.67
N VAL A 38 -13.18 -1.86 11.59
CA VAL A 38 -13.68 -1.28 10.33
C VAL A 38 -12.77 -0.15 9.88
N GLU A 39 -12.35 0.72 10.80
CA GLU A 39 -11.36 1.76 10.53
C GLU A 39 -10.06 1.16 9.98
N ALA A 40 -9.51 0.13 10.62
CA ALA A 40 -8.28 -0.54 10.17
C ALA A 40 -8.43 -1.10 8.75
N ALA A 41 -9.56 -1.78 8.47
CA ALA A 41 -9.85 -2.31 7.15
C ALA A 41 -9.97 -1.21 6.09
N MET A 42 -10.70 -0.13 6.38
CA MET A 42 -10.90 0.98 5.44
C MET A 42 -9.63 1.78 5.20
N THR A 43 -8.87 2.11 6.25
CA THR A 43 -7.61 2.84 6.13
C THR A 43 -6.57 2.02 5.36
N GLY A 44 -6.45 0.73 5.67
CA GLY A 44 -5.57 -0.18 4.94
C GLY A 44 -5.98 -0.33 3.47
N PHE A 45 -7.23 -0.73 3.22
CA PHE A 45 -7.71 -1.10 1.88
C PHE A 45 -7.90 0.10 0.93
N CYS A 46 -8.44 1.21 1.44
CA CYS A 46 -8.86 2.34 0.60
C CYS A 46 -7.83 3.46 0.51
N PHE A 47 -6.89 3.57 1.47
CA PHE A 47 -5.95 4.69 1.52
C PHE A 47 -4.49 4.23 1.47
N VAL A 48 -4.02 3.49 2.47
CA VAL A 48 -2.60 3.12 2.59
C VAL A 48 -2.19 2.12 1.51
N GLY A 49 -3.05 1.14 1.20
CA GLY A 49 -2.86 0.18 0.11
C GLY A 49 -2.66 0.87 -1.25
N PRO A 50 -3.63 1.64 -1.76
CA PRO A 50 -3.47 2.36 -3.03
C PRO A 50 -2.28 3.32 -3.03
N GLY A 51 -2.03 4.01 -1.91
CA GLY A 51 -0.89 4.90 -1.75
C GLY A 51 0.45 4.18 -1.93
N LEU A 52 0.65 3.05 -1.25
CA LEU A 52 1.89 2.26 -1.40
C LEU A 52 1.98 1.52 -2.74
N ALA A 53 0.86 1.14 -3.36
CA ALA A 53 0.86 0.59 -4.71
C ALA A 53 1.45 1.58 -5.72
N ILE A 54 0.97 2.83 -5.68
CA ILE A 54 1.45 3.91 -6.55
C ILE A 54 2.92 4.22 -6.24
N LEU A 55 3.28 4.34 -4.96
CA LEU A 55 4.66 4.60 -4.55
C LEU A 55 5.61 3.51 -5.06
N ALA A 56 5.24 2.23 -4.91
CA ALA A 56 6.05 1.10 -5.37
C ALA A 56 6.25 1.11 -6.89
N ILE A 57 5.20 1.43 -7.66
CA ILE A 57 5.29 1.60 -9.12
C ILE A 57 6.27 2.73 -9.47
N VAL A 58 6.11 3.90 -8.85
CA VAL A 58 6.95 5.07 -9.12
C VAL A 58 8.41 4.76 -8.81
N VAL A 59 8.69 4.19 -7.63
CA VAL A 59 10.03 3.80 -7.21
C VAL A 59 10.64 2.80 -8.19
N PHE A 60 9.89 1.79 -8.62
CA PHE A 60 10.37 0.79 -9.57
C PHE A 60 10.71 1.41 -10.93
N VAL A 61 9.84 2.25 -11.48
CA VAL A 61 10.07 2.92 -12.76
C VAL A 61 11.28 3.84 -12.66
N PHE A 62 11.37 4.64 -11.60
CA PHE A 62 12.48 5.56 -11.39
C PHE A 62 13.82 4.83 -11.23
N ALA A 63 13.86 3.79 -10.41
CA ALA A 63 15.05 2.95 -10.21
C ALA A 63 15.49 2.24 -11.50
N ARG A 64 14.55 1.95 -12.41
CA ARG A 64 14.86 1.39 -13.72
C ARG A 64 15.40 2.45 -14.68
N THR A 65 14.89 3.67 -14.65
CA THR A 65 15.31 4.75 -15.56
C THR A 65 16.73 5.24 -15.27
N ILE A 66 17.19 5.16 -14.02
CA ILE A 66 18.55 5.58 -13.62
C ILE A 66 19.61 4.50 -13.95
N ARG A 67 19.19 3.25 -14.14
CA ARG A 67 20.07 2.14 -14.51
C ARG A 67 20.19 2.00 -16.02
#